data_AF-A0A2C9LPC0-F1
#
_entry.id   AF-A0A2C9LPC0-F1
#
_cell.length_a   1.000
_cell.length_b   1.000
_cell.length_c   1.000
_cell.angle_alpha   90.00
_cell.angle_beta   90.00
_cell.angle_gamma   90.00
#
_symmetry.space_group_name_H-M   'P 1'
#
loop_
_entity.id
_entity.type
_entity.pdbx_description
1 polymer ?
#
loop_
_entity_poly.entity_id
_entity_poly.type
_entity_poly.pdbx_seq_one_letter_code
_entity_poly.pdbx_strand_id
1 'polypeptide(L)'
;MGYLTGNDVGYKIYYRKKSTSLDAKWNLGEVFGQENKYAATVGADNYYLEYEVKIAGFNSIGHGPNSSVVIIMSQADMPLGAATQVYVESYNATALVVRWTPIPLLREYIRGRVVGYGINYWRPGEGMDSSNMYCYDDCGSEILVGLEPDSYYWVNVQVFTTAGMGTLSEDAYGKTFGSQPHFYPKYVHVNSYRGNAVFVLWKGVSNARSEEPIIGYK
;
A
#
# COMPACT_ATOMS: atom_id res chain seq x y z
N MET A 1 32.52 -6.91 22.55
CA MET A 1 32.75 -7.74 21.36
C MET A 1 34.21 -8.11 21.33
N GLY A 2 34.56 -9.39 21.32
CA GLY A 2 35.96 -9.83 21.22
C GLY A 2 36.38 -9.93 19.75
N TYR A 3 37.55 -9.42 19.41
CA TYR A 3 38.11 -9.48 18.06
C TYR A 3 38.86 -10.80 17.86
N LEU A 4 38.55 -11.53 16.80
CA LEU A 4 39.35 -12.67 16.37
C LEU A 4 40.63 -12.15 15.69
N THR A 5 41.80 -12.69 16.07
CA THR A 5 43.11 -12.35 15.49
C THR A 5 43.78 -13.63 14.98
N GLY A 6 44.28 -13.61 13.74
CA GLY A 6 44.91 -14.77 13.06
C GLY A 6 44.42 -14.97 11.62
N ASN A 7 45.21 -15.66 10.77
CA ASN A 7 44.84 -15.92 9.37
C ASN A 7 43.83 -17.07 9.20
N ASP A 8 43.75 -17.98 10.18
CA ASP A 8 42.91 -19.19 10.11
C ASP A 8 41.75 -19.17 11.11
N VAL A 9 41.28 -17.99 11.50
CA VAL A 9 40.12 -17.81 12.39
C VAL A 9 38.91 -17.37 11.60
N GLY A 10 37.72 -17.79 12.03
CA GLY A 10 36.50 -17.42 11.35
C GLY A 10 35.24 -17.97 12.02
N TYR A 11 34.12 -17.88 11.31
CA TYR A 11 32.84 -18.40 11.75
C TYR A 11 32.29 -19.41 10.74
N LYS A 12 31.76 -20.53 11.25
CA LYS A 12 30.90 -21.46 10.52
C LYS A 12 29.45 -21.09 10.80
N ILE A 13 28.69 -20.83 9.75
CA ILE A 13 27.27 -20.49 9.80
C ILE A 13 26.49 -21.68 9.31
N TYR A 14 25.71 -22.30 10.19
CA TYR A 14 24.80 -23.37 9.84
C TYR A 14 23.41 -22.81 9.68
N TYR A 15 22.77 -23.05 8.53
CA TYR A 15 21.40 -22.61 8.28
C TYR A 15 20.58 -23.65 7.54
N ARG A 16 19.28 -23.73 7.84
CA ARG A 16 18.32 -24.57 7.12
C ARG A 16 16.92 -23.98 7.20
N LYS A 17 16.06 -24.33 6.24
CA LYS A 17 14.63 -24.06 6.35
C LYS A 17 14.11 -24.75 7.61
N LYS A 18 13.33 -24.05 8.44
CA LYS A 18 12.79 -24.59 9.68
C LYS A 18 12.04 -25.89 9.38
N SER A 19 12.37 -26.94 10.14
CA SER A 19 11.87 -28.29 9.90
C SER A 19 11.61 -28.99 11.22
N THR A 20 10.58 -29.83 11.25
CA THR A 20 10.30 -30.72 12.39
C THR A 20 11.18 -31.98 12.38
N SER A 21 11.87 -32.27 11.28
CA SER A 21 12.78 -33.40 11.18
C SER A 21 14.12 -33.10 11.85
N LEU A 22 14.49 -33.94 12.82
CA LEU A 22 15.80 -33.86 13.48
C LEU A 22 16.95 -34.10 12.49
N ASP A 23 16.71 -34.92 11.47
CA ASP A 23 17.68 -35.29 10.43
C ASP A 23 17.79 -34.27 9.30
N ALA A 24 17.03 -33.16 9.34
CA ALA A 24 17.10 -32.13 8.32
C ALA A 24 18.52 -31.56 8.22
N LYS A 25 19.12 -31.67 7.04
CA LYS A 25 20.50 -31.28 6.80
C LYS A 25 20.69 -29.76 6.95
N TRP A 26 21.78 -29.38 7.59
CA TRP A 26 22.23 -28.00 7.68
C TRP A 26 23.08 -27.66 6.46
N ASN A 27 22.82 -26.51 5.86
CA ASN A 27 23.77 -25.89 4.94
C ASN A 27 24.88 -25.23 5.75
N LEU A 28 26.08 -25.14 5.18
CA LEU A 28 27.25 -24.54 5.81
C LEU A 28 27.73 -23.34 4.98
N GLY A 29 27.83 -22.19 5.64
CA GLY A 29 28.59 -21.04 5.18
C GLY A 29 29.82 -20.82 6.05
N GLU A 30 30.87 -20.22 5.51
CA GLU A 30 32.09 -19.90 6.24
C GLU A 30 32.50 -18.46 5.94
N VAL A 31 32.93 -17.75 6.98
CA VAL A 31 33.55 -16.42 6.85
C VAL A 31 34.85 -16.42 7.61
N PHE A 32 35.89 -15.83 7.02
CA PHE A 32 37.25 -15.81 7.55
C PHE A 32 37.62 -14.42 8.07
N GLY A 33 38.54 -14.38 9.03
CA GLY A 33 39.08 -13.15 9.60
C GLY A 33 38.09 -12.42 10.50
N GLN A 34 37.95 -11.10 10.30
CA GLN A 34 37.16 -10.21 11.15
C GLN A 34 35.74 -9.94 10.62
N GLU A 35 35.32 -10.64 9.56
CA GLU A 35 34.00 -10.45 8.99
C GLU A 35 32.93 -11.05 9.91
N ASN A 36 32.04 -10.20 10.41
CA ASN A 36 30.97 -10.58 11.34
C ASN A 36 29.60 -10.64 10.67
N LYS A 37 29.57 -10.79 9.34
CA LYS A 37 28.34 -10.85 8.54
C LYS A 37 28.44 -11.97 7.50
N TYR A 38 27.31 -12.59 7.22
CA TYR A 38 27.19 -13.62 6.19
C TYR A 38 25.79 -13.53 5.57
N ALA A 39 25.72 -13.63 4.24
CA ALA A 39 24.47 -13.67 3.50
C ALA A 39 24.38 -15.01 2.75
N ALA A 40 23.28 -15.73 2.97
CA ALA A 40 23.00 -16.98 2.28
C ALA A 40 21.95 -16.78 1.19
N THR A 41 22.21 -17.29 -0.01
CA THR A 41 21.17 -17.48 -1.03
C THR A 41 20.41 -18.76 -0.70
N VAL A 42 19.11 -18.62 -0.43
CA VAL A 42 18.25 -19.76 -0.04
C VAL A 42 17.37 -20.28 -1.17
N GLY A 43 17.52 -19.72 -2.39
CA GLY A 43 16.72 -20.07 -3.57
C GLY A 43 15.52 -19.14 -3.78
N ALA A 44 15.15 -18.93 -5.05
CA ALA A 44 14.14 -17.95 -5.46
C ALA A 44 12.74 -18.22 -4.89
N ASP A 45 12.38 -19.49 -4.71
CA ASP A 45 11.04 -19.87 -4.21
C ASP A 45 10.94 -19.86 -2.68
N ASN A 46 12.02 -19.49 -1.97
CA ASN A 46 12.08 -19.54 -0.51
C ASN A 46 11.93 -18.16 0.15
N TYR A 47 11.05 -17.33 -0.40
CA TYR A 47 10.67 -16.03 0.16
C TYR A 47 9.75 -16.17 1.39
N TYR A 48 9.91 -15.26 2.35
CA TYR A 48 9.08 -15.14 3.56
C TYR A 48 8.82 -16.48 4.28
N LEU A 49 9.89 -17.24 4.55
CA LEU A 49 9.87 -18.52 5.25
C LEU A 49 10.76 -18.48 6.49
N GLU A 50 10.41 -19.28 7.49
CA GLU A 50 11.24 -19.45 8.68
C GLU A 50 12.49 -20.29 8.38
N TYR A 51 13.63 -19.81 8.86
CA TYR A 51 14.93 -20.47 8.84
C TYR A 51 15.49 -20.60 10.24
N GLU A 52 16.14 -21.71 10.51
CA GLU A 52 16.93 -21.94 11.71
C GLU A 52 18.39 -21.64 11.40
N VAL A 53 19.05 -20.89 12.28
CA VAL A 53 20.46 -20.51 12.14
C VAL A 53 21.20 -20.74 13.46
N LYS A 54 22.42 -21.28 13.38
CA LYS A 54 23.38 -21.35 14.48
C LYS A 54 24.79 -21.10 13.96
N ILE A 55 25.64 -20.54 14.80
CA ILE A 55 26.99 -20.11 14.41
C ILE A 55 28.00 -20.68 15.39
N ALA A 56 29.18 -21.02 14.90
CA ALA A 56 30.31 -21.43 15.72
C ALA A 56 31.60 -20.75 15.24
N GLY A 57 32.46 -20.37 16.17
CA GLY A 57 33.82 -19.93 15.84
C GLY A 57 34.71 -21.13 15.49
N PHE A 58 35.66 -20.94 14.59
CA PHE A 58 36.72 -21.90 14.32
C PHE A 58 38.09 -21.21 14.26
N ASN A 59 39.14 -21.99 14.49
CA ASN A 59 40.52 -21.61 14.25
C ASN A 59 41.29 -22.76 13.55
N SER A 60 42.60 -22.60 13.34
CA SER A 60 43.47 -23.64 12.76
C SER A 60 43.53 -24.95 13.56
N ILE A 61 43.17 -24.93 14.84
CA ILE A 61 43.17 -26.12 15.70
C ILE A 61 41.84 -26.87 15.62
N GLY A 62 40.72 -26.16 15.46
CA GLY A 62 39.41 -26.80 15.32
C GLY A 62 38.22 -25.87 15.47
N HIS A 63 37.05 -26.52 15.60
CA HIS A 63 35.74 -25.88 15.64
C HIS A 63 35.20 -25.84 17.09
N GLY A 64 34.74 -24.67 17.52
CA GLY A 64 34.13 -24.46 18.83
C GLY A 64 32.70 -24.99 18.95
N PRO A 65 32.01 -24.79 20.09
CA PRO A 65 30.60 -25.16 20.20
C PRO A 65 29.71 -24.26 19.32
N ASN A 66 28.58 -24.81 18.88
CA ASN A 66 27.52 -24.03 18.25
C ASN A 66 26.83 -23.11 19.27
N SER A 67 26.39 -21.94 18.80
CA SER A 67 25.43 -21.11 19.49
C SER A 67 24.08 -21.84 19.68
N SER A 68 23.20 -21.24 20.49
CA SER A 68 21.77 -21.55 20.42
C SER A 68 21.22 -21.33 19.00
N VAL A 69 20.21 -22.10 18.62
CA VAL A 69 19.49 -21.91 17.36
C VAL A 69 18.61 -20.68 17.46
N VAL A 70 18.65 -19.82 16.45
CA VAL A 70 17.78 -18.66 16.29
C VAL A 70 16.88 -18.89 15.08
N ILE A 71 15.61 -18.49 15.18
CA ILE A 71 14.65 -18.53 14.07
C ILE A 71 14.58 -17.14 13.44
N ILE A 72 14.75 -17.07 12.13
CA ILE A 72 14.66 -15.84 11.33
C ILE A 72 13.71 -16.05 10.15
N MET A 73 13.25 -14.96 9.55
CA MET A 73 12.51 -15.01 8.29
C MET A 73 13.45 -14.70 7.12
N SER A 74 13.34 -15.46 6.03
CA SER A 74 13.92 -15.06 4.75
C SER A 74 13.22 -13.81 4.21
N GLN A 75 13.89 -13.09 3.31
CA GLN A 75 13.37 -11.86 2.73
C GLN A 75 12.01 -12.12 2.03
N ALA A 76 11.11 -11.15 2.13
CA ALA A 76 9.92 -11.12 1.30
C ALA A 76 10.29 -10.89 -0.17
N ASP A 77 9.39 -11.24 -1.07
CA ASP A 77 9.49 -10.94 -2.49
C ASP A 77 8.31 -10.05 -2.92
N MET A 78 8.40 -9.48 -4.12
CA MET A 78 7.35 -8.64 -4.67
C MET A 78 6.03 -9.42 -4.76
N PRO A 79 4.90 -8.84 -4.31
CA PRO A 79 3.60 -9.47 -4.48
C PRO A 79 3.29 -9.69 -5.95
N LEU A 80 2.60 -10.77 -6.26
CA LEU A 80 2.14 -11.08 -7.61
C LEU A 80 0.61 -10.96 -7.77
N GLY A 81 -0.13 -10.98 -6.66
CA GLY A 81 -1.57 -10.76 -6.70
C GLY A 81 -1.92 -9.33 -7.13
N ALA A 82 -3.08 -9.19 -7.79
CA ALA A 82 -3.69 -7.91 -8.11
C ALA A 82 -5.00 -7.79 -7.33
N ALA A 83 -5.30 -6.59 -6.81
CA ALA A 83 -6.63 -6.30 -6.28
C ALA A 83 -7.66 -6.44 -7.41
N THR A 84 -8.90 -6.76 -7.06
CA THR A 84 -9.96 -7.01 -8.06
C THR A 84 -11.24 -6.29 -7.68
N GLN A 85 -12.17 -6.19 -8.62
CA GLN A 85 -13.45 -5.51 -8.43
C GLN A 85 -13.21 -4.05 -7.99
N VAL A 86 -12.28 -3.37 -8.67
CA VAL A 86 -12.01 -1.96 -8.40
C VAL A 86 -13.17 -1.13 -8.97
N TYR A 87 -13.78 -0.32 -8.11
CA TYR A 87 -14.83 0.62 -8.52
C TYR A 87 -14.72 1.94 -7.78
N VAL A 88 -15.24 2.98 -8.42
CA VAL A 88 -15.11 4.37 -7.98
C VAL A 88 -16.49 5.02 -7.92
N GLU A 89 -16.80 5.63 -6.79
CA GLU A 89 -18.07 6.33 -6.52
C GLU A 89 -17.79 7.81 -6.27
N SER A 90 -18.66 8.68 -6.80
CA SER A 90 -18.61 10.11 -6.52
C SER A 90 -18.94 10.38 -5.05
N TYR A 91 -18.06 11.10 -4.34
CA TYR A 91 -18.29 11.46 -2.94
C TYR A 91 -18.74 12.91 -2.79
N ASN A 92 -17.97 13.84 -3.35
CA ASN A 92 -18.32 15.26 -3.43
C ASN A 92 -17.63 15.91 -4.63
N ALA A 93 -17.65 17.25 -4.68
CA ALA A 93 -17.03 18.02 -5.75
C ALA A 93 -15.50 17.82 -5.84
N THR A 94 -14.84 17.40 -4.77
CA THR A 94 -13.37 17.30 -4.72
C THR A 94 -12.89 15.95 -4.21
N ALA A 95 -13.74 14.93 -4.23
CA ALA A 95 -13.41 13.62 -3.68
C ALA A 95 -14.19 12.47 -4.33
N LEU A 96 -13.54 11.30 -4.36
CA LEU A 96 -14.07 10.03 -4.85
C LEU A 96 -13.85 8.96 -3.77
N VAL A 97 -14.78 8.02 -3.64
CA VAL A 97 -14.59 6.80 -2.84
C VAL A 97 -14.17 5.69 -3.78
N VAL A 98 -13.03 5.06 -3.49
CA VAL A 98 -12.50 3.92 -4.24
C VAL A 98 -12.67 2.68 -3.38
N ARG A 99 -13.14 1.60 -3.99
CA ARG A 99 -13.35 0.31 -3.33
C ARG A 99 -12.80 -0.81 -4.18
N TRP A 100 -12.29 -1.85 -3.53
CA TRP A 100 -11.72 -3.03 -4.16
C TRP A 100 -11.84 -4.24 -3.24
N THR A 101 -11.72 -5.43 -3.83
CA THR A 101 -11.57 -6.69 -3.11
C THR A 101 -10.08 -6.93 -2.82
N PRO A 102 -9.69 -7.01 -1.53
CA PRO A 102 -8.32 -7.32 -1.12
C PRO A 102 -7.82 -8.66 -1.69
N ILE A 103 -6.51 -8.79 -1.83
CA ILE A 103 -5.88 -10.00 -2.37
C ILE A 103 -5.92 -11.11 -1.31
N PRO A 104 -6.18 -12.37 -1.68
CA PRO A 104 -6.05 -13.49 -0.76
C PRO A 104 -4.66 -13.52 -0.10
N LEU A 105 -4.62 -13.65 1.22
CA LEU A 105 -3.39 -13.72 2.03
C LEU A 105 -2.67 -15.07 1.91
N LEU A 106 -2.56 -15.57 0.68
CA LEU A 106 -1.84 -16.78 0.33
C LEU A 106 -0.40 -16.42 -0.05
N ARG A 107 0.52 -17.32 0.29
CA ARG A 107 1.96 -17.09 0.16
C ARG A 107 2.36 -16.82 -1.30
N GLU A 108 1.77 -17.54 -2.24
CA GLU A 108 1.99 -17.41 -3.67
C GLU A 108 1.59 -16.05 -4.24
N TYR A 109 0.62 -15.36 -3.62
CA TYR A 109 0.17 -14.03 -4.07
C TYR A 109 0.90 -12.90 -3.36
N ILE A 110 1.04 -12.97 -2.03
CA ILE A 110 1.63 -11.86 -1.25
C ILE A 110 3.15 -11.94 -1.21
N ARG A 111 3.71 -13.15 -1.20
CA ARG A 111 5.16 -13.44 -1.09
C ARG A 111 5.87 -12.68 0.05
N GLY A 112 5.13 -12.34 1.10
CA GLY A 112 5.57 -11.47 2.18
C GLY A 112 4.46 -11.24 3.19
N ARG A 113 4.51 -10.09 3.87
CA ARG A 113 3.41 -9.55 4.68
C ARG A 113 2.87 -8.29 4.03
N VAL A 114 1.55 -8.22 3.86
CA VAL A 114 0.87 -7.00 3.39
C VAL A 114 1.19 -5.85 4.32
N VAL A 115 1.70 -4.76 3.74
CA VAL A 115 1.89 -3.48 4.44
C VAL A 115 0.72 -2.54 4.12
N GLY A 116 0.19 -2.61 2.91
CA GLY A 116 -0.97 -1.83 2.49
C GLY A 116 -1.28 -1.96 1.01
N TYR A 117 -2.11 -1.04 0.52
CA TYR A 117 -2.45 -0.85 -0.89
C TYR A 117 -2.07 0.58 -1.32
N GLY A 118 -1.41 0.68 -2.47
CA GLY A 118 -1.21 1.93 -3.18
C GLY A 118 -2.35 2.15 -4.17
N ILE A 119 -2.93 3.34 -4.14
CA ILE A 119 -4.02 3.78 -5.02
C ILE A 119 -3.46 4.86 -5.92
N ASN A 120 -3.33 4.57 -7.21
CA ASN A 120 -2.86 5.53 -8.20
C ASN A 120 -4.06 6.13 -8.91
N TYR A 121 -4.00 7.43 -9.20
CA TYR A 121 -5.08 8.12 -9.91
C TYR A 121 -4.52 9.23 -10.82
N TRP A 122 -5.21 9.46 -11.94
CA TRP A 122 -4.80 10.43 -12.95
C TRP A 122 -5.99 10.87 -13.80
N ARG A 123 -5.90 12.05 -14.42
CA ARG A 123 -6.93 12.51 -15.35
C ARG A 123 -6.72 11.95 -16.75
N PRO A 124 -7.78 11.89 -17.57
CA PRO A 124 -7.63 11.61 -19.00
C PRO A 124 -6.62 12.53 -19.66
N GLY A 125 -5.61 11.94 -20.31
CA GLY A 125 -4.54 12.67 -20.99
C GLY A 125 -3.29 12.92 -20.13
N GLU A 126 -3.33 12.61 -18.83
CA GLU A 126 -2.16 12.59 -17.96
C GLU A 126 -1.49 11.20 -17.96
N GLY A 127 -0.26 11.14 -17.44
CA GLY A 127 0.44 9.86 -17.24
C GLY A 127 -0.22 9.03 -16.14
N MET A 128 -0.25 7.71 -16.34
CA MET A 128 -0.64 6.76 -15.28
C MET A 128 0.22 7.02 -14.04
N ASP A 129 -0.42 7.07 -12.87
CA ASP A 129 0.23 7.36 -11.57
C ASP A 129 0.79 8.79 -11.42
N SER A 130 0.13 9.77 -12.04
CA SER A 130 0.44 11.20 -11.78
C SER A 130 0.25 11.61 -10.31
N SER A 131 -0.54 10.84 -9.55
CA SER A 131 -0.83 11.05 -8.14
C SER A 131 -1.13 9.71 -7.48
N ASN A 132 -0.70 9.57 -6.23
CA ASN A 132 -0.82 8.34 -5.45
C ASN A 132 -1.27 8.60 -4.01
N MET A 133 -1.96 7.63 -3.44
CA MET A 133 -2.29 7.58 -2.02
C MET A 133 -2.09 6.16 -1.48
N TYR A 134 -1.94 6.05 -0.16
CA TYR A 134 -1.70 4.77 0.50
C TYR A 134 -2.76 4.51 1.55
N CYS A 135 -3.30 3.30 1.49
CA CYS A 135 -4.11 2.74 2.55
C CYS A 135 -3.29 1.64 3.22
N TYR A 136 -3.07 1.75 4.53
CA TYR A 136 -2.25 0.80 5.29
C TYR A 136 -3.08 -0.39 5.78
N ASP A 137 -2.39 -1.51 6.03
CA ASP A 137 -2.98 -2.81 6.38
C ASP A 137 -3.87 -3.40 5.27
N ASP A 138 -4.66 -4.43 5.59
CA ASP A 138 -5.48 -5.16 4.62
C ASP A 138 -6.84 -4.48 4.37
N CYS A 139 -6.80 -3.27 3.83
CA CYS A 139 -7.99 -2.48 3.54
C CYS A 139 -8.58 -2.76 2.15
N GLY A 140 -9.86 -2.44 1.98
CA GLY A 140 -10.64 -2.62 0.74
C GLY A 140 -11.36 -1.36 0.26
N SER A 141 -11.06 -0.19 0.86
CA SER A 141 -11.66 1.08 0.45
C SER A 141 -10.85 2.28 0.93
N GLU A 142 -10.86 3.36 0.16
CA GLU A 142 -10.18 4.61 0.51
C GLU A 142 -10.86 5.82 -0.15
N ILE A 143 -10.75 7.03 0.44
CA ILE A 143 -11.33 8.26 -0.12
C ILE A 143 -10.22 9.13 -0.73
N LEU A 144 -10.23 9.27 -2.05
CA LEU A 144 -9.38 10.22 -2.76
C LEU A 144 -9.91 11.64 -2.52
N VAL A 145 -9.07 12.54 -2.04
CA VAL A 145 -9.41 13.93 -1.72
C VAL A 145 -8.51 14.91 -2.47
N GLY A 146 -8.93 16.17 -2.59
CA GLY A 146 -8.15 17.20 -3.28
C GLY A 146 -8.28 17.16 -4.80
N LEU A 147 -9.34 16.54 -5.31
CA LEU A 147 -9.63 16.43 -6.74
C LEU A 147 -10.32 17.71 -7.24
N GLU A 148 -10.25 17.95 -8.55
CA GLU A 148 -11.05 19.02 -9.19
C GLU A 148 -12.53 18.64 -9.34
N PRO A 149 -13.45 19.62 -9.20
CA PRO A 149 -14.86 19.47 -9.54
C PRO A 149 -15.11 19.11 -10.99
N ASP A 150 -16.23 18.43 -11.23
CA ASP A 150 -16.73 18.08 -12.55
C ASP A 150 -15.70 17.34 -13.43
N SER A 151 -14.78 16.61 -12.79
CA SER A 151 -13.59 16.06 -13.44
C SER A 151 -13.55 14.54 -13.34
N TYR A 152 -13.08 13.92 -14.41
CA TYR A 152 -12.91 12.47 -14.47
C TYR A 152 -11.52 12.03 -14.05
N TYR A 153 -11.45 10.87 -13.41
CA TYR A 153 -10.21 10.23 -12.96
C TYR A 153 -10.24 8.74 -13.26
N TRP A 154 -9.12 8.26 -13.80
CA TRP A 154 -8.76 6.86 -13.78
C TRP A 154 -8.13 6.50 -12.45
N VAL A 155 -8.34 5.27 -11.99
CA VAL A 155 -7.84 4.74 -10.72
C VAL A 155 -7.43 3.29 -10.88
N ASN A 156 -6.29 2.90 -10.34
CA ASN A 156 -5.93 1.50 -10.12
C ASN A 156 -5.28 1.31 -8.75
N VAL A 157 -5.25 0.06 -8.29
CA VAL A 157 -4.85 -0.32 -6.94
C VAL A 157 -3.82 -1.45 -7.03
N GLN A 158 -2.77 -1.38 -6.21
CA GLN A 158 -1.79 -2.46 -6.08
C GLN A 158 -1.43 -2.68 -4.62
N VAL A 159 -1.31 -3.94 -4.22
CA VAL A 159 -0.79 -4.27 -2.88
C VAL A 159 0.70 -3.98 -2.80
N PHE A 160 1.20 -3.68 -1.61
CA PHE A 160 2.64 -3.61 -1.39
C PHE A 160 3.06 -4.29 -0.08
N THR A 161 4.26 -4.84 -0.11
CA THR A 161 4.95 -5.43 1.05
C THR A 161 6.24 -4.65 1.31
N THR A 162 7.05 -5.11 2.27
CA THR A 162 8.39 -4.56 2.48
C THR A 162 9.34 -4.80 1.30
N ALA A 163 9.00 -5.70 0.37
CA ALA A 163 9.76 -5.93 -0.85
C ALA A 163 9.42 -4.93 -1.97
N GLY A 164 8.27 -4.25 -1.88
CA GLY A 164 7.82 -3.28 -2.87
C GLY A 164 6.37 -3.47 -3.30
N MET A 165 6.03 -2.79 -4.39
CA MET A 165 4.70 -2.81 -5.02
C MET A 165 4.49 -4.12 -5.80
N GLY A 166 3.26 -4.61 -5.80
CA GLY A 166 2.82 -5.77 -6.57
C GLY A 166 2.24 -5.42 -7.92
N THR A 167 1.43 -6.34 -8.44
CA THR A 167 0.72 -6.18 -9.72
C THR A 167 -0.41 -5.16 -9.60
N LEU A 168 -0.54 -4.29 -10.60
CA LEU A 168 -1.67 -3.37 -10.76
C LEU A 168 -2.98 -4.13 -10.98
N SER A 169 -4.07 -3.63 -10.39
CA SER A 169 -5.44 -4.04 -10.71
C SER A 169 -5.87 -3.61 -12.12
N GLU A 170 -7.11 -3.96 -12.48
CA GLU A 170 -7.82 -3.25 -13.54
C GLU A 170 -7.96 -1.76 -13.24
N ASP A 171 -8.06 -0.96 -14.30
CA ASP A 171 -8.40 0.45 -14.20
C ASP A 171 -9.90 0.63 -13.99
N ALA A 172 -10.26 1.46 -13.01
CA ALA A 172 -11.59 1.95 -12.79
C ALA A 172 -11.68 3.45 -13.12
N TYR A 173 -12.88 3.94 -13.41
CA TYR A 173 -13.09 5.31 -13.85
C TYR A 173 -14.23 5.95 -13.06
N GLY A 174 -14.01 7.16 -12.55
CA GLY A 174 -14.98 7.89 -11.75
C GLY A 174 -14.99 9.38 -12.09
N LYS A 175 -16.06 10.06 -11.70
CA LYS A 175 -16.21 11.50 -11.89
C LYS A 175 -16.57 12.18 -10.57
N THR A 176 -15.91 13.27 -10.22
CA THR A 176 -16.34 14.10 -9.08
C THR A 176 -17.66 14.81 -9.40
N PHE A 177 -18.39 15.21 -8.35
CA PHE A 177 -19.56 16.08 -8.54
C PHE A 177 -19.14 17.46 -9.07
N GLY A 178 -20.10 18.20 -9.61
CA GLY A 178 -19.96 19.62 -9.87
C GLY A 178 -19.72 20.44 -8.59
N SER A 179 -19.24 21.66 -8.76
CA SER A 179 -19.06 22.63 -7.69
C SER A 179 -20.41 23.13 -7.12
N GLN A 180 -20.35 23.79 -5.96
CA GLN A 180 -21.50 24.49 -5.40
C GLN A 180 -21.95 25.65 -6.31
N PRO A 181 -23.22 26.08 -6.26
CA PRO A 181 -23.65 27.30 -6.94
C PRO A 181 -22.84 28.52 -6.47
N HIS A 182 -22.27 29.29 -7.41
CA HIS A 182 -21.46 30.46 -7.07
C HIS A 182 -22.24 31.78 -7.13
N PHE A 183 -23.41 31.80 -7.77
CA PHE A 183 -24.23 33.00 -7.90
C PHE A 183 -25.37 33.03 -6.90
N TYR A 184 -25.66 34.23 -6.37
CA TYR A 184 -26.81 34.49 -5.50
C TYR A 184 -28.06 34.86 -6.32
N PRO A 185 -29.28 34.57 -5.81
CA PRO A 185 -30.54 35.00 -6.41
C PRO A 185 -30.56 36.51 -6.67
N LYS A 186 -30.98 36.91 -7.88
CA LYS A 186 -31.05 38.33 -8.28
C LYS A 186 -32.46 38.87 -8.07
N TYR A 187 -32.64 40.19 -8.11
CA TYR A 187 -33.95 40.85 -7.98
C TYR A 187 -34.68 40.48 -6.68
N VAL A 188 -33.96 40.49 -5.56
CA VAL A 188 -34.53 40.24 -4.23
C VAL A 188 -35.34 41.48 -3.81
N HIS A 189 -36.65 41.33 -3.69
CA HIS A 189 -37.57 42.36 -3.24
C HIS A 189 -38.33 41.88 -2.01
N VAL A 190 -38.40 42.73 -0.99
CA VAL A 190 -39.11 42.45 0.26
C VAL A 190 -40.18 43.51 0.46
N ASN A 191 -41.43 43.05 0.65
CA ASN A 191 -42.57 43.91 0.94
C ASN A 191 -43.23 43.48 2.25
N SER A 192 -43.77 44.43 3.01
CA SER A 192 -44.65 44.12 4.14
C SER A 192 -45.90 43.41 3.63
N TYR A 193 -46.28 42.31 4.27
CA TYR A 193 -47.45 41.53 3.87
C TYR A 193 -48.29 41.17 5.09
N ARG A 194 -49.43 41.85 5.26
CA ARG A 194 -50.48 41.62 6.27
C ARG A 194 -50.01 41.28 7.70
N GLY A 195 -50.28 42.18 8.64
CA GLY A 195 -49.97 41.96 10.05
C GLY A 195 -48.45 41.91 10.26
N ASN A 196 -47.96 40.80 10.80
CA ASN A 196 -46.55 40.62 11.16
C ASN A 196 -45.76 39.77 10.14
N ALA A 197 -46.22 39.69 8.89
CA ALA A 197 -45.55 38.91 7.85
C ALA A 197 -44.89 39.79 6.77
N VAL A 198 -43.94 39.19 6.06
CA VAL A 198 -43.23 39.78 4.92
C VAL A 198 -43.36 38.85 3.71
N PHE A 199 -43.38 39.45 2.53
CA PHE A 199 -43.36 38.74 1.26
C PHE A 199 -42.02 39.00 0.57
N VAL A 200 -41.32 37.93 0.21
CA VAL A 200 -40.00 37.98 -0.45
C VAL A 200 -40.13 37.36 -1.84
N LEU A 201 -39.71 38.11 -2.85
CA LEU A 201 -39.62 37.67 -4.24
C LEU A 201 -38.17 37.71 -4.69
N TRP A 202 -37.71 36.70 -5.42
CA TRP A 202 -36.40 36.68 -6.06
C TRP A 202 -36.47 36.01 -7.42
N LYS A 203 -35.48 36.29 -8.27
CA LYS A 203 -35.18 35.53 -9.47
C LYS A 203 -34.11 34.49 -9.15
N GLY A 204 -34.42 33.23 -9.42
CA GLY A 204 -33.49 32.10 -9.23
C GLY A 204 -32.20 32.26 -10.03
N VAL A 205 -31.23 31.41 -9.71
CA VAL A 205 -29.95 31.33 -10.41
C VAL A 205 -29.92 30.13 -11.35
N SER A 206 -29.16 30.25 -12.44
CA SER A 206 -28.87 29.14 -13.36
C SER A 206 -27.55 28.52 -12.95
N ASN A 207 -27.43 27.19 -13.06
CA ASN A 207 -26.16 26.50 -12.87
C ASN A 207 -25.17 26.84 -13.99
N ALA A 208 -23.91 27.05 -13.63
CA ALA A 208 -22.82 27.05 -14.60
C ALA A 208 -22.53 25.60 -15.08
N ARG A 209 -21.73 25.45 -16.16
CA ARG A 209 -21.43 24.13 -16.77
C ARG A 209 -20.80 23.11 -15.80
N SER A 210 -20.20 23.58 -14.72
CA SER A 210 -19.47 22.75 -13.75
C SER A 210 -20.01 22.88 -12.32
N GLU A 211 -21.28 23.26 -12.19
CA GLU A 211 -22.00 23.30 -10.91
C GLU A 211 -23.01 22.15 -10.84
N GLU A 212 -23.21 21.59 -9.65
CA GLU A 212 -24.33 20.66 -9.41
C GLU A 212 -25.69 21.36 -9.60
N PRO A 213 -26.75 20.62 -9.97
CA PRO A 213 -28.08 21.18 -10.10
C PRO A 213 -28.58 21.83 -8.79
N ILE A 214 -29.23 22.98 -8.91
CA ILE A 214 -29.82 23.67 -7.77
C ILE A 214 -31.09 22.93 -7.34
N ILE A 215 -31.06 22.35 -6.14
CA ILE A 215 -32.19 21.60 -5.56
C ILE A 215 -33.12 22.44 -4.69
N GLY A 216 -32.73 23.67 -4.35
CA GLY A 216 -33.54 24.57 -3.51
C GLY A 216 -32.82 25.83 -3.04
N TYR A 217 -33.52 26.64 -2.25
CA TYR A 217 -33.03 27.86 -1.60
C TYR A 217 -33.34 27.78 -0.10
N LYS A 218 -32.45 28.26 0.77
CA LYS A 218 -32.61 28.27 2.23
C LYS A 218 -32.22 29.62 2.80
#